data_AF-A0A558G773-F1
#
_entry.id   AF-A0A558G773-F1
#
_cell.length_a   1.000
_cell.length_b   1.000
_cell.length_c   1.000
_cell.angle_alpha   90.00
_cell.angle_beta   90.00
_cell.angle_gamma   90.00
#
_symmetry.space_group_name_H-M   'P 1'
#
loop_
_entity.id
_entity.type
_entity.pdbx_description
1 polymer ?
#
loop_
_entity_poly.entity_id
_entity_poly.type
_entity_poly.pdbx_seq_one_letter_code
_entity_poly.pdbx_strand_id
1 'polypeptide(L)' 'LEPISGNVPSLLDSEMPDACYFADRCPKAMTDCLTRIPEYELDGRHSVRCVLAEQEYDPADAVDSVDGGEAAGEVSADD' A
#
# COMPACT_ATOMS: atom_id res chain seq x y z
N LEU A 1 9.38 -8.99 -18.15
CA LEU A 1 9.25 -8.14 -16.96
C LEU A 1 7.77 -7.83 -16.82
N GLU A 2 7.18 -8.18 -15.67
CA GLU A 2 5.78 -7.88 -15.39
C GLU A 2 5.69 -6.58 -14.59
N PRO A 3 4.94 -5.58 -15.05
CA PRO A 3 4.75 -4.35 -14.30
C PRO A 3 3.86 -4.59 -13.09
N ILE A 4 4.14 -3.89 -11.98
CA ILE A 4 3.27 -3.87 -10.81
C ILE A 4 1.98 -3.09 -11.13
N SER A 5 0.82 -3.60 -10.69
CA SER A 5 -0.47 -2.93 -10.84
C SER A 5 -0.53 -1.62 -10.02
N GLY A 6 -1.38 -0.67 -10.39
CA GLY A 6 -1.57 0.62 -9.71
C GLY A 6 -0.76 1.80 -10.26
N ASN A 7 -0.89 2.99 -9.63
CA ASN A 7 -0.21 4.23 -10.03
C ASN A 7 0.90 4.63 -9.05
N VAL A 8 1.90 5.38 -9.49
CA VAL A 8 2.94 5.88 -8.57
C VAL A 8 2.26 6.87 -7.60
N PRO A 9 2.47 6.75 -6.28
CA PRO A 9 1.96 7.72 -5.32
C PRO A 9 2.43 9.14 -5.65
N SER A 10 1.76 10.14 -5.09
CA SER A 10 2.23 11.53 -5.18
C SER A 10 3.64 11.66 -4.60
N LEU A 11 4.43 12.60 -5.14
CA LEU A 11 5.74 12.93 -4.57
C LEU A 11 5.67 14.09 -3.56
N LEU A 12 4.48 14.64 -3.31
CA LEU A 12 4.29 15.67 -2.30
C LEU A 12 4.26 15.01 -0.92
N ASP A 13 5.18 15.40 -0.03
CA ASP A 13 5.28 14.84 1.33
C ASP A 13 3.95 14.94 2.12
N SER A 14 3.15 15.98 1.86
CA SER A 14 1.83 16.17 2.48
C SER A 14 0.78 15.15 2.03
N GLU A 15 0.98 14.51 0.89
CA GLU A 15 0.08 13.51 0.30
C GLU A 15 0.62 12.08 0.49
N MET A 16 1.85 11.94 1.02
CA MET A 16 2.43 10.64 1.34
C MET A 16 1.75 10.05 2.58
N PRO A 17 1.34 8.77 2.54
CA PRO A 17 0.65 8.16 3.66
C PRO A 17 1.60 8.02 4.85
N ASP A 18 1.12 8.21 6.07
CA ASP A 18 1.88 7.89 7.29
C ASP A 18 1.85 6.37 7.60
N ALA A 19 2.14 5.56 6.59
CA ALA A 19 2.08 4.11 6.58
C ALA A 19 3.06 3.53 5.53
N CYS A 20 2.89 2.28 5.10
CA CYS A 20 3.64 1.74 3.98
C CYS A 20 3.24 2.44 2.66
N TYR A 21 4.20 3.05 1.97
CA TYR A 21 3.97 3.75 0.70
C TYR A 21 3.53 2.84 -0.44
N PHE A 22 3.71 1.53 -0.27
CA PHE A 22 3.39 0.52 -1.26
C PHE A 22 2.12 -0.25 -0.93
N ALA A 23 1.45 0.01 0.20
CA ALA A 23 0.30 -0.78 0.65
C ALA A 23 -0.77 -0.95 -0.44
N ASP A 24 -1.10 0.12 -1.17
CA ASP A 24 -2.11 0.11 -2.24
C ASP A 24 -1.72 -0.68 -3.49
N ARG A 25 -0.46 -1.09 -3.61
CA ARG A 25 0.11 -1.75 -4.80
C ARG A 25 0.87 -3.03 -4.50
N CYS A 26 1.07 -3.33 -3.22
CA CYS A 26 1.83 -4.47 -2.78
C CYS A 26 0.92 -5.71 -2.81
N PRO A 27 1.26 -6.76 -3.58
CA PRO A 27 0.47 -7.99 -3.64
C PRO A 27 0.50 -8.80 -2.33
N LYS A 28 1.27 -8.32 -1.34
CA LYS A 28 1.44 -8.90 -0.01
C LYS A 28 1.09 -7.88 1.08
N ALA A 29 0.33 -6.83 0.74
CA ALA A 29 -0.12 -5.88 1.74
C ALA A 29 -1.01 -6.59 2.77
N MET A 30 -0.71 -6.33 4.04
CA MET A 30 -1.46 -6.83 5.19
C MET A 30 -1.93 -5.65 6.03
N THR A 31 -2.85 -5.87 6.96
CA THR A 31 -3.40 -4.84 7.86
C THR A 31 -2.31 -4.00 8.53
N ASP A 32 -1.21 -4.62 8.96
CA ASP A 32 -0.07 -3.92 9.57
C ASP A 32 0.61 -2.91 8.62
N CYS A 33 0.53 -3.13 7.29
CA CYS A 33 1.08 -2.20 6.29
C CYS A 33 0.33 -0.85 6.25
N LEU A 34 -0.88 -0.78 6.81
CA LEU A 34 -1.68 0.44 6.92
C LEU A 34 -1.27 1.31 8.11
N THR A 35 -0.18 0.95 8.80
CA THR A 35 0.40 1.70 9.92
C THR A 35 1.87 2.05 9.65
N ARG A 36 2.45 2.93 10.47
CA ARG A 36 3.87 3.31 10.35
C ARG A 36 4.77 2.13 10.70
N ILE A 37 5.50 1.63 9.70
CA ILE A 37 6.49 0.57 9.85
C ILE A 37 7.85 1.17 10.26
N PRO A 38 8.50 0.65 11.32
CA PRO A 38 9.86 1.04 11.69
C PRO A 38 10.89 0.58 10.63
N GLU A 39 12.10 1.09 10.72
CA GLU A 39 13.22 0.61 9.91
C GLU A 39 13.91 -0.56 10.63
N TYR A 40 14.16 -1.63 9.88
CA TYR A 40 14.85 -2.84 10.34
C TYR A 40 16.19 -2.96 9.62
N GLU A 41 17.27 -3.23 10.38
CA GLU A 41 18.60 -3.52 9.83
C GLU A 41 18.81 -5.02 9.70
N LEU A 42 19.25 -5.50 8.54
CA LEU A 42 19.40 -6.95 8.27
C LEU A 42 20.84 -7.44 8.45
N ASP A 43 21.82 -6.72 7.90
CA ASP A 43 23.25 -7.14 7.90
C ASP A 43 24.24 -5.96 8.06
N GLY A 44 23.76 -4.83 8.57
CA GLY A 44 24.54 -3.60 8.77
C GLY A 44 24.86 -2.81 7.49
N ARG A 45 24.36 -3.24 6.32
CA ARG A 45 24.39 -2.45 5.06
C ARG A 45 23.03 -2.37 4.38
N HIS A 46 22.10 -3.25 4.74
CA HIS A 46 20.75 -3.26 4.23
C HIS A 46 19.77 -2.93 5.35
N SER A 47 18.91 -1.95 5.06
CA SER A 47 17.75 -1.65 5.87
C SER A 47 16.47 -1.79 5.06
N VAL A 48 15.37 -2.12 5.74
CA VAL A 48 14.05 -2.29 5.14
C VAL A 48 12.97 -1.70 6.03
N ARG A 49 11.88 -1.23 5.43
CA ARG A 49 10.66 -0.80 6.13
C ARG A 49 9.49 -1.64 5.64
N CYS A 50 9.51 -2.92 5.97
CA CYS A 50 8.51 -3.90 5.58
C CYS A 50 8.14 -4.77 6.77
N VAL A 51 6.85 -5.03 6.97
CA VAL A 51 6.36 -5.94 8.03
C VAL A 51 6.93 -7.35 7.85
N LEU A 52 7.20 -7.76 6.61
CA LEU A 52 7.77 -9.06 6.29
C LEU A 52 9.22 -9.25 6.74
N ALA A 53 9.87 -8.21 7.27
CA ALA A 53 11.18 -8.35 7.89
C ALA A 53 11.11 -9.14 9.21
N GLU A 54 9.99 -9.01 9.95
CA GLU A 54 9.82 -9.60 11.28
C GLU A 54 8.73 -10.68 11.32
N GLN A 55 7.85 -10.75 10.32
CA GLN A 55 6.77 -11.75 10.25
C GLN A 55 6.61 -12.35 8.86
N GLU A 56 5.97 -13.52 8.78
CA GLU A 56 5.61 -14.12 7.49
C GLU A 56 4.30 -13.51 6.97
N TYR A 57 4.06 -13.67 5.66
CA TYR A 57 2.78 -13.26 5.07
C TYR A 57 1.65 -14.19 5.51
N ASP A 58 0.60 -13.64 6.11
CA ASP A 58 -0.64 -14.35 6.42
C ASP A 58 -1.77 -13.87 5.49
N PRO A 59 -2.37 -14.77 4.66
CA PRO A 59 -3.53 -14.40 3.85
C PRO A 59 -4.75 -13.98 4.67
N ALA A 60 -4.85 -14.35 5.95
CA ALA A 60 -5.92 -13.90 6.84
C ALA A 60 -5.83 -12.39 7.16
N ASP A 61 -4.62 -11.82 7.10
CA ASP A 61 -4.36 -10.41 7.36
C ASP A 61 -4.24 -9.58 6.08
N ALA A 62 -4.42 -10.20 4.90
CA ALA A 62 -4.31 -9.52 3.61
C ALA A 62 -5.31 -8.36 3.50
N VAL A 63 -4.84 -7.21 3.01
CA VAL A 63 -5.78 -6.14 2.60
C VAL A 63 -6.32 -6.51 1.23
N ASP A 64 -7.63 -6.69 1.14
CA ASP A 64 -8.29 -6.79 -0.15
C ASP A 64 -8.00 -5.49 -0.90
N SER A 65 -7.28 -5.61 -2.01
CA SER A 65 -6.97 -4.49 -2.89
C SER A 65 -8.28 -3.83 -3.25
N VAL A 66 -8.56 -2.64 -2.70
CA VAL A 66 -9.69 -1.82 -3.13
C VAL A 66 -9.42 -1.44 -4.57
N ASP A 67 -9.95 -2.26 -5.47
CA ASP A 67 -10.09 -1.97 -6.88
C ASP A 67 -10.65 -0.55 -6.99
N GLY A 68 -9.97 0.31 -7.73
CA GLY A 68 -10.22 1.74 -7.78
C GLY A 68 -11.70 2.03 -8.05
N GLY A 69 -12.43 2.37 -6.99
CA GLY A 69 -13.83 2.73 -7.05
C GLY A 69 -14.01 4.02 -7.84
N GLU A 70 -14.18 3.87 -9.15
CA GLU A 70 -14.82 4.86 -10.00
C GLU A 70 -16.20 5.19 -9.41
N ALA A 71 -16.35 6.36 -8.81
CA ALA A 71 -17.64 7.04 -8.75
C ALA A 71 -17.78 7.90 -10.01
N ALA A 72 -17.82 7.25 -11.17
CA ALA A 72 -18.31 7.85 -12.39
C ALA A 72 -19.84 7.78 -12.41
N GLY A 73 -20.48 8.88 -12.03
CA GLY A 73 -21.76 9.33 -12.58
C GLY A 73 -23.06 8.65 -12.14
N GLU A 74 -23.90 9.43 -11.47
CA GLU A 74 -25.27 9.70 -11.96
C GLU A 74 -25.63 11.14 -11.57
N VAL A 75 -25.49 12.06 -12.53
CA VAL A 75 -26.18 13.35 -12.50
C VAL A 75 -27.55 13.11 -13.15
N SER A 76 -28.59 13.01 -12.32
CA SER A 76 -29.96 13.14 -12.81
C SER A 76 -30.27 14.62 -12.94
N ALA A 77 -30.26 15.11 -14.19
CA ALA A 77 -31.04 16.26 -14.57
C ALA A 77 -32.43 15.75 -14.97
N ASP A 78 -33.47 16.12 -14.22
CA ASP A 78 -34.87 16.04 -14.67
C ASP A 78 -35.65 17.22 -14.06
N ASP A 79 -36.10 18.10 -14.97
CA ASP A 79 -36.99 19.28 -14.94
C ASP A 79 -36.83 20.37 -13.85
#